data_AF-X1UQF1-F1
#
_entry.id   AF-X1UQF1-F1
#
_cell.length_a   1.000
_cell.length_b   1.000
_cell.length_c   1.000
_cell.angle_alpha   90.00
_cell.angle_beta   90.00
_cell.angle_gamma   90.00
#
_symmetry.space_group_name_H-M   'P 1'
#
loop_
_entity.id
_entity.type
_entity.pdbx_description
1 polymer ?
#
loop_
_entity_poly.entity_id
_entity_poly.type
_entity_poly.pdbx_seq_one_letter_code
_entity_poly.pdbx_strand_id
1 'polypeptide(L)'
;ELIENVFSFNKYEQTKKRIAYDLTVLGIACSKTGFNLANGITVDYVDPVDIIYSYTEDPNFEDIYYVGEVKSISLQELKKEFPDLTDSELEKIQKYPGDINYTRTPRGQDNDNNNVQVLYFEYKTYSDQVWKIKQTEQGLEKSLQKPDTYNPPENDNFNTVSRSIEVLYSGAKILGHEQMLKWELAENMTRPYSDQTKVAMNYSISAPRMYQGRIESIVSKTISFADMIQITHLKIQQVLQKLV
;
A
#
# COMPACT_ATOMS: atom_id res chain seq x y z
N GLU A 1 -19.71 -19.84 -5.08
CA GLU A 1 -20.80 -18.86 -5.29
C GLU A 1 -20.50 -17.47 -4.72
N LEU A 2 -20.48 -17.24 -3.39
CA LEU A 2 -20.36 -15.88 -2.83
C LEU A 2 -19.02 -15.19 -3.17
N ILE A 3 -17.91 -15.92 -3.08
CA ILE A 3 -16.57 -15.43 -3.47
C ILE A 3 -16.49 -15.16 -4.98
N GLU A 4 -17.08 -16.03 -5.80
CA GLU A 4 -17.09 -15.86 -7.25
C GLU A 4 -17.89 -14.63 -7.68
N ASN A 5 -19.00 -14.35 -7.00
CA ASN A 5 -19.76 -13.12 -7.22
C ASN A 5 -18.93 -11.88 -6.90
N VAL A 6 -18.19 -11.88 -5.78
CA VAL A 6 -17.27 -10.77 -5.42
C VAL A 6 -16.17 -10.61 -6.47
N PHE A 7 -15.58 -11.70 -6.95
CA PHE A 7 -14.55 -11.65 -7.99
C PHE A 7 -15.10 -11.17 -9.34
N SER A 8 -16.32 -11.56 -9.68
CA SER A 8 -16.99 -11.10 -10.91
C SER A 8 -17.27 -9.59 -10.85
N PHE A 9 -17.75 -9.09 -9.71
CA PHE A 9 -18.02 -7.66 -9.49
C PHE A 9 -16.74 -6.82 -9.60
N ASN A 10 -15.64 -7.31 -9.03
CA ASN A 10 -14.33 -6.68 -9.09
C ASN A 10 -13.58 -6.87 -10.42
N LYS A 11 -14.18 -7.53 -11.42
CA LYS A 11 -13.54 -7.86 -12.70
C LYS A 11 -12.18 -8.55 -12.50
N TYR A 12 -12.10 -9.43 -11.52
CA TYR A 12 -10.86 -10.04 -11.05
C TYR A 12 -10.03 -10.68 -12.17
N GLU A 13 -10.66 -11.30 -13.16
CA GLU A 13 -9.95 -11.87 -14.32
C GLU A 13 -9.15 -10.85 -15.13
N GLN A 14 -9.62 -9.60 -15.24
CA GLN A 14 -8.89 -8.54 -15.93
C GLN A 14 -7.71 -8.05 -15.07
N THR A 15 -7.95 -7.86 -13.77
CA THR A 15 -6.90 -7.51 -12.80
C THR A 15 -5.80 -8.57 -12.77
N LYS A 16 -6.17 -9.86 -12.75
CA LYS A 16 -5.25 -10.99 -12.79
C LYS A 16 -4.40 -11.01 -14.07
N LYS A 17 -5.01 -10.77 -15.24
CA LYS A 17 -4.26 -10.67 -16.51
C LYS A 17 -3.24 -9.54 -16.49
N ARG A 18 -3.61 -8.40 -15.93
CA ARG A 18 -2.72 -7.23 -15.79
C ARG A 18 -1.56 -7.53 -14.84
N ILE A 19 -1.85 -8.05 -13.65
CA ILE A 19 -0.83 -8.49 -12.67
C ILE A 19 0.13 -9.50 -13.28
N ALA A 20 -0.38 -10.50 -14.00
CA ALA A 20 0.46 -11.50 -14.66
C ALA A 20 1.37 -10.87 -15.73
N TYR A 21 0.86 -9.89 -16.48
CA TYR A 21 1.66 -9.14 -17.44
C TYR A 21 2.80 -8.36 -16.73
N ASP A 22 2.49 -7.63 -15.66
CA ASP A 22 3.47 -6.81 -14.94
C ASP A 22 4.54 -7.67 -14.25
N LEU A 23 4.18 -8.84 -13.71
CA LEU A 23 5.17 -9.80 -13.20
C LEU A 23 6.19 -10.24 -14.26
N THR A 24 5.79 -10.33 -15.53
CA THR A 24 6.71 -10.70 -16.62
C THR A 24 7.54 -9.52 -17.13
N VAL A 25 6.91 -8.35 -17.25
CA VAL A 25 7.51 -7.15 -17.88
C VAL A 25 8.29 -6.31 -16.88
N LEU A 26 7.71 -6.03 -15.71
CA LEU A 26 8.28 -5.19 -14.65
C LEU A 26 8.97 -6.03 -13.57
N GLY A 27 8.59 -7.30 -13.40
CA GLY A 27 9.18 -8.20 -12.40
C GLY A 27 8.58 -8.06 -11.00
N ILE A 28 7.66 -7.12 -10.83
CA ILE A 28 6.89 -6.85 -9.62
C ILE A 28 5.44 -6.57 -10.01
N ALA A 29 4.50 -6.99 -9.17
CA ALA A 29 3.10 -6.62 -9.30
C ALA A 29 2.46 -6.43 -7.94
N CYS A 30 1.38 -5.65 -7.91
CA CYS A 30 0.63 -5.38 -6.69
C CYS A 30 -0.87 -5.37 -6.94
N SER A 31 -1.61 -5.81 -5.93
CA SER A 31 -3.05 -5.61 -5.81
C SER A 31 -3.37 -5.03 -4.45
N LYS A 32 -4.43 -4.23 -4.38
CA LYS A 32 -4.93 -3.64 -3.14
C LYS A 32 -6.32 -4.17 -2.87
N THR A 33 -6.54 -4.65 -1.66
CA THR A 33 -7.86 -5.07 -1.18
C THR A 33 -8.47 -3.98 -0.32
N GLY A 34 -9.69 -3.57 -0.61
CA GLY A 34 -10.42 -2.58 0.17
C GLY A 34 -11.73 -3.13 0.73
N PHE A 35 -12.27 -2.45 1.74
CA PHE A 35 -13.63 -2.69 2.21
C PHE A 35 -14.36 -1.37 2.38
N ASN A 36 -15.55 -1.27 1.81
CA ASN A 36 -16.47 -0.16 2.02
C ASN A 36 -17.90 -0.71 2.19
N LEU A 37 -18.69 -0.13 3.09
CA LEU A 37 -20.09 -0.51 3.30
C LEU A 37 -20.93 -0.46 2.02
N ALA A 38 -20.63 0.47 1.10
CA ALA A 38 -21.37 0.62 -0.15
C ALA A 38 -21.00 -0.42 -1.22
N ASN A 39 -19.70 -0.72 -1.36
CA ASN A 39 -19.18 -1.54 -2.46
C ASN A 39 -18.78 -2.97 -2.02
N GLY A 40 -18.80 -3.25 -0.71
CA GLY A 40 -18.28 -4.48 -0.14
C GLY A 40 -16.76 -4.57 -0.26
N ILE A 41 -16.26 -5.77 -0.52
CA ILE A 41 -14.84 -6.08 -0.70
C ILE A 41 -14.44 -5.66 -2.13
N THR A 42 -13.46 -4.79 -2.26
CA THR A 42 -12.89 -4.38 -3.55
C THR A 42 -11.51 -4.98 -3.77
N VAL A 43 -11.18 -5.32 -5.02
CA VAL A 43 -9.85 -5.79 -5.42
C VAL A 43 -9.37 -4.95 -6.60
N ASP A 44 -8.46 -4.04 -6.30
CA ASP A 44 -7.98 -3.04 -7.24
C ASP A 44 -6.55 -3.34 -7.69
N TYR A 45 -6.28 -3.09 -8.96
CA TYR A 45 -4.93 -3.11 -9.50
C TYR A 45 -4.17 -1.86 -9.03
N VAL A 46 -2.91 -2.05 -8.61
CA VAL A 46 -2.00 -0.94 -8.31
C VAL A 46 -0.80 -1.03 -9.24
N ASP A 47 -0.49 0.09 -9.90
CA ASP A 47 0.67 0.15 -10.79
C ASP A 47 1.97 0.12 -9.98
N PRO A 48 2.91 -0.81 -10.24
CA PRO A 48 4.17 -0.88 -9.50
C PRO A 48 4.98 0.42 -9.49
N VAL A 49 4.81 1.30 -10.48
CA VAL A 49 5.49 2.60 -10.54
C VAL A 49 5.06 3.53 -9.41
N ASP A 50 3.82 3.40 -8.93
CA ASP A 50 3.22 4.30 -7.95
C ASP A 50 3.41 3.83 -6.50
N ILE A 51 4.01 2.65 -6.30
CA ILE A 51 4.11 2.00 -4.99
C ILE A 51 5.38 2.43 -4.27
N ILE A 52 5.22 2.66 -2.97
CA ILE A 52 6.30 2.93 -2.03
C ILE A 52 6.27 1.84 -0.98
N TYR A 53 7.41 1.22 -0.69
CA TYR A 53 7.51 0.14 0.30
C TYR A 53 8.85 0.21 1.03
N SER A 54 8.89 -0.35 2.24
CA SER A 54 10.14 -0.51 2.97
C SER A 54 11.05 -1.53 2.31
N TYR A 55 12.37 -1.36 2.43
CA TYR A 55 13.34 -2.35 1.96
C TYR A 55 13.00 -3.76 2.47
N THR A 56 13.05 -4.74 1.58
CA THR A 56 12.81 -6.14 1.87
C THR A 56 13.67 -7.01 0.96
N GLU A 57 13.98 -8.22 1.42
CA GLU A 57 14.57 -9.28 0.62
C GLU A 57 13.60 -10.44 0.36
N ASP A 58 12.41 -10.40 0.97
CA ASP A 58 11.36 -11.39 0.78
C ASP A 58 10.56 -11.10 -0.51
N PRO A 59 10.55 -12.02 -1.50
CA PRO A 59 9.76 -11.91 -2.73
C PRO A 59 8.28 -11.60 -2.53
N ASN A 60 7.69 -11.94 -1.37
CA ASN A 60 6.28 -11.71 -1.06
C ASN A 60 6.04 -10.49 -0.16
N PHE A 61 7.10 -9.77 0.21
CA PHE A 61 7.01 -8.53 0.99
C PHE A 61 6.28 -8.73 2.34
N GLU A 62 6.41 -9.90 2.99
CA GLU A 62 5.69 -10.17 4.24
C GLU A 62 6.29 -9.41 5.45
N ASP A 63 7.58 -9.05 5.36
CA ASP A 63 8.39 -8.39 6.39
C ASP A 63 8.35 -6.86 6.36
N ILE A 64 7.58 -6.26 5.44
CA ILE A 64 7.50 -4.80 5.33
C ILE A 64 6.75 -4.16 6.50
N TYR A 65 7.21 -2.97 6.91
CA TYR A 65 6.62 -2.19 8.01
C TYR A 65 5.90 -0.92 7.54
N TYR A 66 6.15 -0.46 6.31
CA TYR A 66 5.26 0.48 5.64
C TYR A 66 5.09 0.13 4.16
N VAL A 67 3.93 0.48 3.64
CA VAL A 67 3.59 0.40 2.22
C VAL A 67 2.68 1.56 1.86
N GLY A 68 2.74 2.05 0.64
CA GLY A 68 1.84 3.09 0.17
C GLY A 68 1.78 3.14 -1.35
N GLU A 69 0.83 3.91 -1.85
CA GLU A 69 0.66 4.22 -3.25
C GLU A 69 0.48 5.73 -3.42
N VAL A 70 1.10 6.29 -4.45
CA VAL A 70 0.90 7.68 -4.88
C VAL A 70 -0.12 7.69 -6.01
N LYS A 71 -1.25 8.37 -5.81
CA LYS A 71 -2.29 8.51 -6.83
C LYS A 71 -2.48 9.97 -7.20
N SER A 72 -2.56 10.23 -8.49
CA SER A 72 -3.03 11.50 -9.02
C SER A 72 -4.56 11.47 -9.05
N ILE A 73 -5.20 12.33 -8.27
CA ILE A 73 -6.65 12.37 -8.09
C ILE A 73 -7.14 13.80 -8.35
N SER A 74 -8.29 13.92 -8.99
CA SER A 74 -8.91 15.22 -9.20
C SER A 74 -9.40 15.83 -7.88
N LEU A 75 -9.40 17.16 -7.75
CA LEU A 75 -9.93 17.84 -6.56
C LEU A 75 -11.37 17.44 -6.21
N GLN A 76 -12.18 17.12 -7.22
CA GLN A 76 -13.57 16.68 -7.05
C GLN A 76 -13.66 15.29 -6.42
N GLU A 77 -12.83 14.35 -6.87
CA GLU A 77 -12.76 13.01 -6.28
C GLU A 77 -12.18 13.03 -4.88
N LEU A 78 -11.18 13.89 -4.64
CA LEU A 78 -10.61 14.11 -3.32
C LEU A 78 -11.69 14.55 -2.31
N LYS A 79 -12.51 15.53 -2.69
CA LYS A 79 -13.63 16.01 -1.86
C LYS A 79 -14.72 14.97 -1.66
N LYS A 80 -14.92 14.07 -2.62
CA LYS A 80 -15.85 12.93 -2.49
C LYS A 80 -15.33 11.89 -1.49
N GLU A 81 -14.02 11.62 -1.50
CA GLU A 81 -13.39 10.66 -0.60
C GLU A 81 -13.20 11.20 0.81
N PHE A 82 -12.93 12.51 0.94
CA PHE A 82 -12.77 13.22 2.21
C PHE A 82 -13.79 14.37 2.32
N PRO A 83 -15.03 14.07 2.74
CA PRO A 83 -16.11 15.06 2.84
C PRO A 83 -15.80 16.21 3.80
N ASP A 84 -14.94 15.97 4.79
CA ASP A 84 -14.61 16.92 5.86
C ASP A 84 -13.71 18.08 5.39
N LEU A 85 -13.10 17.99 4.19
CA LEU A 85 -12.26 19.05 3.65
C LEU A 85 -13.08 20.30 3.31
N THR A 86 -12.75 21.45 3.86
CA THR A 86 -13.46 22.70 3.55
C THR A 86 -13.09 23.26 2.17
N ASP A 87 -13.97 24.08 1.58
CA ASP A 87 -13.71 24.72 0.28
C ASP A 87 -12.46 25.62 0.32
N SER A 88 -12.18 26.24 1.48
CA SER A 88 -10.97 27.04 1.68
C SER A 88 -9.69 26.19 1.66
N GLU A 89 -9.75 24.95 2.16
CA GLU A 89 -8.63 24.02 2.09
C GLU A 89 -8.42 23.51 0.66
N LEU A 90 -9.50 23.21 -0.08
CA LEU A 90 -9.43 22.86 -1.49
C LEU A 90 -8.78 23.98 -2.32
N GLU A 91 -9.14 25.24 -2.08
CA GLU A 91 -8.49 26.38 -2.74
C GLU A 91 -7.00 26.48 -2.41
N LYS A 92 -6.60 26.20 -1.16
CA LYS A 92 -5.18 26.19 -0.77
C LYS A 92 -4.42 25.08 -1.49
N ILE A 93 -5.03 23.90 -1.60
CA ILE A 93 -4.46 22.76 -2.31
C ILE A 93 -4.29 23.09 -3.80
N GLN A 94 -5.31 23.72 -4.41
CA GLN A 94 -5.27 24.13 -5.82
C GLN A 94 -4.19 25.20 -6.10
N LYS A 95 -4.00 26.15 -5.18
CA LYS A 95 -3.04 27.26 -5.35
C LYS A 95 -1.59 26.84 -5.13
N TYR A 96 -1.36 25.74 -4.40
CA TYR A 96 -0.02 25.25 -4.08
C TYR A 96 0.10 23.77 -4.46
N PRO A 97 0.30 23.43 -5.75
CA PRO A 97 0.45 22.02 -6.18
C PRO A 97 1.71 21.30 -5.66
N GLY A 98 2.39 21.86 -4.65
CA GLY A 98 3.60 21.32 -4.04
C GLY A 98 4.88 21.66 -4.80
N ASP A 99 5.99 21.14 -4.29
CA ASP A 99 7.29 21.21 -4.94
C ASP A 99 7.24 20.39 -6.25
N ILE A 100 7.53 21.02 -7.39
CA ILE A 100 7.47 20.41 -8.74
C ILE A 100 8.26 19.10 -8.85
N ASN A 101 9.27 18.91 -8.00
CA ASN A 101 10.07 17.69 -7.95
C ASN A 101 9.29 16.47 -7.40
N TYR A 102 8.35 16.66 -6.48
CA TYR A 102 7.47 15.60 -5.98
C TYR A 102 6.32 15.32 -6.95
N THR A 103 5.83 16.35 -7.66
CA THR A 103 4.76 16.23 -8.66
C THR A 103 5.21 15.60 -9.98
N ARG A 104 6.51 15.35 -10.16
CA ARG A 104 7.07 14.66 -11.32
C ARG A 104 6.92 13.15 -11.20
N THR A 105 5.72 12.65 -11.46
CA THR A 105 5.54 11.23 -11.79
C THR A 105 6.26 10.89 -13.09
N PRO A 106 6.78 9.65 -13.27
CA PRO A 106 7.38 9.19 -14.54
C PRO A 106 6.47 9.31 -15.76
N ARG A 107 5.16 9.52 -15.53
CA ARG A 107 4.12 9.73 -16.54
C ARG A 107 4.04 11.16 -17.10
N GLY A 108 4.89 12.08 -16.63
CA GLY A 108 4.94 13.46 -17.10
C GLY A 108 4.24 14.44 -16.16
N GLN A 109 4.44 15.73 -16.44
CA GLN A 109 3.86 16.85 -15.72
C GLN A 109 2.40 17.00 -16.16
N ASP A 110 1.45 16.56 -15.35
CA ASP A 110 0.10 17.11 -15.43
C ASP A 110 0.22 18.57 -15.00
N ASN A 111 0.35 19.48 -15.98
CA ASN A 111 0.24 20.93 -15.77
C ASN A 111 -1.21 21.35 -15.42
N ASP A 112 -2.06 20.37 -15.13
CA ASP A 112 -3.44 20.59 -14.77
C ASP A 112 -3.53 20.84 -13.26
N ASN A 113 -3.72 22.09 -12.89
CA ASN A 113 -3.83 22.54 -11.49
C ASN A 113 -5.03 21.90 -10.75
N ASN A 114 -5.84 21.11 -11.45
CA ASN A 114 -7.00 20.43 -10.89
C ASN A 114 -6.68 19.01 -10.37
N ASN A 115 -5.50 18.48 -10.69
CA ASN A 115 -5.02 17.18 -10.21
C ASN A 115 -4.05 17.35 -9.05
N VAL A 116 -4.23 16.50 -8.02
CA VAL A 116 -3.44 16.52 -6.79
C VAL A 116 -2.87 15.15 -6.56
N GLN A 117 -1.61 15.08 -6.13
CA GLN A 117 -0.98 13.83 -5.77
C GLN A 117 -1.21 13.52 -4.29
N VAL A 118 -1.86 12.38 -4.04
CA VAL A 118 -2.17 11.87 -2.71
C VAL A 118 -1.40 10.59 -2.48
N LEU A 119 -0.65 10.56 -1.38
CA LEU A 119 -0.02 9.36 -0.85
C LEU A 119 -0.99 8.68 0.10
N TYR A 120 -1.45 7.50 -0.26
CA TYR A 120 -2.13 6.58 0.66
C TYR A 120 -1.08 5.65 1.22
N PHE A 121 -1.04 5.47 2.53
CA PHE A 121 -0.04 4.61 3.15
C PHE A 121 -0.64 3.81 4.30
N GLU A 122 0.03 2.71 4.58
CA GLU A 122 -0.21 1.83 5.71
C GLU A 122 1.08 1.65 6.48
N TYR A 123 0.98 1.74 7.80
CA TYR A 123 2.09 1.61 8.72
C TYR A 123 1.77 0.50 9.73
N LYS A 124 2.59 -0.54 9.73
CA LYS A 124 2.47 -1.67 10.65
C LYS A 124 3.34 -1.37 11.89
N THR A 125 2.72 -1.51 13.05
CA THR A 125 3.39 -1.33 14.34
C THR A 125 2.83 -2.31 15.36
N TYR A 126 3.32 -2.27 16.59
CA TYR A 126 2.87 -3.12 17.69
C TYR A 126 2.11 -2.29 18.71
N SER A 127 1.05 -2.86 19.28
CA SER A 127 0.35 -2.31 20.44
C SER A 127 0.19 -3.42 21.48
N ASP A 128 0.38 -3.08 22.74
CA ASP A 128 0.25 -4.04 23.82
C ASP A 128 -1.19 -4.04 24.35
N GLN A 129 -1.84 -5.19 24.25
CA GLN A 129 -3.13 -5.40 24.88
C GLN A 129 -2.88 -5.91 26.30
N VAL A 130 -3.26 -5.09 27.29
CA VAL A 130 -3.12 -5.42 28.70
C VAL A 130 -4.45 -5.96 29.22
N TRP A 131 -4.43 -7.17 29.76
CA TRP A 131 -5.57 -7.77 30.46
C TRP A 131 -5.33 -7.82 31.96
N LYS A 132 -6.33 -7.41 32.71
CA LYS A 132 -6.43 -7.64 34.14
C LYS A 132 -7.26 -8.89 34.38
N ILE A 133 -6.63 -9.95 34.90
CA ILE A 133 -7.28 -11.19 35.30
C ILE A 133 -7.61 -11.07 36.79
N LYS A 134 -8.90 -11.13 37.12
CA LYS A 134 -9.38 -11.14 38.50
C LYS A 134 -10.10 -12.45 38.77
N GLN A 135 -9.77 -13.11 39.88
CA GLN A 135 -10.57 -14.24 40.37
C GLN A 135 -11.81 -13.70 41.10
N THR A 136 -12.96 -14.26 40.74
CA THR A 136 -14.24 -14.00 41.41
C THR A 136 -14.33 -14.88 42.66
N GLU A 137 -15.15 -14.49 43.65
CA GLU A 137 -15.30 -15.25 44.91
C GLU A 137 -15.77 -16.72 44.72
N GLN A 138 -16.31 -17.05 43.55
CA GLN A 138 -16.72 -18.40 43.15
C GLN A 138 -15.62 -19.20 42.41
N GLY A 139 -14.40 -18.68 42.31
CA GLY A 139 -13.27 -19.34 41.64
C GLY A 139 -13.21 -19.19 40.12
N LEU A 140 -14.14 -18.44 39.50
CA LEU A 140 -14.12 -18.12 38.08
C LEU A 140 -13.14 -16.98 37.78
N GLU A 141 -12.38 -17.08 36.69
CA GLU A 141 -11.48 -16.03 36.21
C GLU A 141 -12.21 -15.09 35.25
N LYS A 142 -12.11 -13.78 35.52
CA LYS A 142 -12.65 -12.75 34.64
C LYS A 142 -11.52 -11.89 34.11
N SER A 143 -11.41 -11.81 32.78
CA SER A 143 -10.48 -10.91 32.10
C SER A 143 -11.16 -9.57 31.81
N LEU A 144 -10.43 -8.48 32.07
CA LEU A 144 -10.84 -7.11 31.77
C LEU A 144 -9.76 -6.46 30.92
N GLN A 145 -10.09 -6.08 29.69
CA GLN A 145 -9.17 -5.36 28.81
C GLN A 145 -8.94 -3.94 29.37
N LYS A 146 -7.67 -3.52 29.38
CA LYS A 146 -7.22 -2.21 29.83
C LYS A 146 -6.38 -1.54 28.75
N PRO A 147 -6.34 -0.19 28.75
CA PRO A 147 -5.47 0.54 27.84
C PRO A 147 -4.00 0.22 28.11
N ASP A 148 -3.18 0.36 27.08
CA ASP A 148 -1.74 0.05 27.06
C ASP A 148 -0.95 0.76 28.19
N THR A 149 -1.38 1.95 28.59
CA THR A 149 -0.80 2.73 29.71
C THR A 149 -1.10 2.19 31.11
N TYR A 150 -1.84 1.08 31.24
CA TYR A 150 -2.22 0.51 32.52
C TYR A 150 -1.09 -0.34 33.12
N ASN A 151 -0.23 0.29 33.91
CA ASN A 151 0.82 -0.38 34.69
C ASN A 151 0.53 -0.30 36.20
N PRO A 152 -0.38 -1.13 36.75
CA PRO A 152 -0.66 -1.14 38.17
C PRO A 152 0.52 -1.78 38.95
N PRO A 153 0.74 -1.38 40.22
CA PRO A 153 1.68 -2.09 41.10
C PRO A 153 1.23 -3.53 41.33
N GLU A 154 2.19 -4.44 41.52
CA GLU A 154 1.93 -5.85 41.80
C GLU A 154 1.00 -6.00 43.02
N ASN A 155 -0.05 -6.80 42.87
CA ASN A 155 -1.08 -6.99 43.88
C ASN A 155 -1.59 -8.44 43.81
N ASP A 156 -1.61 -9.16 44.92
CA ASP A 156 -1.99 -10.58 44.99
C ASP A 156 -3.43 -10.87 44.51
N ASN A 157 -4.28 -9.84 44.43
CA ASN A 157 -5.69 -10.00 44.04
C ASN A 157 -5.95 -10.00 42.52
N PHE A 158 -4.97 -9.63 41.69
CA PHE A 158 -5.14 -9.64 40.24
C PHE A 158 -3.80 -9.81 39.50
N ASN A 159 -3.83 -10.59 38.43
CA ASN A 159 -2.68 -10.72 37.54
C ASN A 159 -2.86 -9.83 36.31
N THR A 160 -1.79 -9.14 35.94
CA THR A 160 -1.73 -8.36 34.69
C THR A 160 -0.98 -9.19 33.66
N VAL A 161 -1.63 -9.48 32.54
CA VAL A 161 -1.01 -10.19 31.41
C VAL A 161 -1.05 -9.24 30.21
N SER A 162 0.12 -8.96 29.62
CA SER A 162 0.21 -8.19 28.38
C SER A 162 0.51 -9.12 27.19
N ARG A 163 -0.04 -8.78 26.02
CA ARG A 163 0.32 -9.40 24.75
C ARG A 163 0.49 -8.32 23.70
N SER A 164 1.68 -8.29 23.11
CA SER A 164 1.97 -7.45 21.95
C SER A 164 1.29 -8.03 20.72
N ILE A 165 0.50 -7.20 20.04
CA ILE A 165 -0.23 -7.57 18.83
C ILE A 165 0.11 -6.55 17.74
N GLU A 166 0.32 -7.01 16.52
CA GLU A 166 0.50 -6.13 15.37
C GLU A 166 -0.79 -5.36 15.09
N VAL A 167 -0.66 -4.08 14.82
CA VAL A 167 -1.74 -3.18 14.45
C VAL A 167 -1.34 -2.38 13.22
N LEU A 168 -2.32 -2.03 12.40
CA LEU A 168 -2.12 -1.31 11.16
C LEU A 168 -2.75 0.09 11.29
N TYR A 169 -1.95 1.11 11.02
CA TYR A 169 -2.40 2.48 10.85
C TYR A 169 -2.55 2.75 9.36
N SER A 170 -3.68 3.32 8.97
CA SER A 170 -3.95 3.75 7.60
C SER A 170 -3.98 5.27 7.56
N GLY A 171 -3.42 5.85 6.49
CA GLY A 171 -3.41 7.28 6.33
C GLY A 171 -3.38 7.74 4.88
N ALA A 172 -3.72 9.00 4.71
CA ALA A 172 -3.68 9.69 3.43
C ALA A 172 -3.05 11.08 3.64
N LYS A 173 -2.10 11.43 2.78
CA LYS A 173 -1.39 12.71 2.83
C LYS A 173 -1.26 13.29 1.43
N ILE A 174 -1.53 14.59 1.30
CA ILE A 174 -1.26 15.31 0.06
C ILE A 174 0.24 15.58 -0.05
N LEU A 175 0.85 15.19 -1.16
CA LEU A 175 2.26 15.48 -1.40
C LEU A 175 2.46 16.98 -1.63
N GLY A 176 3.52 17.54 -1.06
CA GLY A 176 3.81 18.97 -1.14
C GLY A 176 3.01 19.85 -0.17
N HIS A 177 2.10 19.28 0.62
CA HIS A 177 1.41 19.96 1.71
C HIS A 177 1.77 19.37 3.08
N GLU A 178 1.72 20.21 4.10
CA GLU A 178 1.89 19.79 5.50
C GLU A 178 0.65 19.05 6.03
N GLN A 179 -0.51 19.32 5.45
CA GLN A 179 -1.79 18.75 5.88
C GLN A 179 -1.87 17.24 5.61
N MET A 180 -2.13 16.48 6.68
CA MET A 180 -2.47 15.07 6.62
C MET A 180 -3.99 14.94 6.57
N LEU A 181 -4.52 14.23 5.57
CA LEU A 181 -5.97 14.08 5.37
C LEU A 181 -6.56 13.08 6.35
N LYS A 182 -5.82 12.00 6.60
CA LYS A 182 -6.29 10.88 7.40
C LYS A 182 -5.12 10.21 8.11
N TRP A 183 -5.32 9.91 9.39
CA TRP A 183 -4.43 9.08 10.19
C TRP A 183 -5.26 8.36 11.25
N GLU A 184 -5.54 7.09 11.02
CA GLU A 184 -6.36 6.30 11.94
C GLU A 184 -5.87 4.86 12.04
N LEU A 185 -6.22 4.22 13.16
CA LEU A 185 -6.10 2.78 13.31
C LEU A 185 -7.08 2.11 12.34
N ALA A 186 -6.59 1.21 11.48
CA ALA A 186 -7.43 0.54 10.51
C ALA A 186 -8.51 -0.30 11.21
N GLU A 187 -9.78 -0.05 10.90
CA GLU A 187 -10.91 -0.74 11.54
C GLU A 187 -10.96 -2.23 11.13
N ASN A 188 -10.73 -2.52 9.85
CA ASN A 188 -10.87 -3.84 9.26
C ASN A 188 -9.49 -4.47 8.99
N MET A 189 -8.84 -4.99 10.04
CA MET A 189 -7.55 -5.68 9.92
C MET A 189 -7.73 -7.15 9.55
N THR A 190 -7.09 -7.59 8.47
CA THR A 190 -7.07 -9.01 8.09
C THR A 190 -5.99 -9.75 8.87
N ARG A 191 -6.36 -10.87 9.50
CA ARG A 191 -5.45 -11.70 10.30
C ARG A 191 -5.50 -13.16 9.86
N PRO A 192 -4.36 -13.87 9.74
CA PRO A 192 -4.33 -15.30 9.50
C PRO A 192 -5.05 -16.07 10.61
N TYR A 193 -5.79 -17.12 10.26
CA TYR A 193 -6.51 -17.95 11.26
C TYR A 193 -5.55 -18.64 12.24
N SER A 194 -4.37 -19.03 11.76
CA SER A 194 -3.34 -19.70 12.57
C SER A 194 -2.63 -18.78 13.56
N ASP A 195 -2.52 -17.48 13.25
CA ASP A 195 -1.79 -16.52 14.06
C ASP A 195 -2.52 -15.17 14.09
N GLN A 196 -3.29 -14.99 15.17
CA GLN A 196 -4.05 -13.76 15.40
C GLN A 196 -3.16 -12.58 15.87
N THR A 197 -1.87 -12.78 16.14
CA THR A 197 -0.98 -11.67 16.52
C THR A 197 -0.56 -10.84 15.32
N LYS A 198 -0.45 -11.46 14.15
CA LYS A 198 0.02 -10.81 12.92
C LYS A 198 -1.11 -10.19 12.13
N VAL A 199 -0.82 -9.05 11.49
CA VAL A 199 -1.74 -8.35 10.58
C VAL A 199 -1.20 -8.37 9.17
N ALA A 200 -2.06 -8.77 8.23
CA ALA A 200 -1.81 -8.59 6.80
C ALA A 200 -2.13 -7.14 6.41
N MET A 201 -1.22 -6.53 5.64
CA MET A 201 -1.49 -5.26 4.98
C MET A 201 -2.49 -5.45 3.84
N ASN A 202 -3.15 -4.37 3.42
CA ASN A 202 -4.13 -4.44 2.32
C ASN A 202 -3.45 -4.51 0.95
N TYR A 203 -2.16 -4.19 0.87
CA TYR A 203 -1.36 -4.33 -0.33
C TYR A 203 -0.75 -5.73 -0.40
N SER A 204 -1.07 -6.46 -1.45
CA SER A 204 -0.47 -7.75 -1.78
C SER A 204 0.51 -7.54 -2.93
N ILE A 205 1.80 -7.56 -2.60
CA ILE A 205 2.92 -7.32 -3.53
C ILE A 205 3.63 -8.65 -3.77
N SER A 206 4.07 -8.90 -5.01
CA SER A 206 4.94 -10.03 -5.32
C SER A 206 6.01 -9.61 -6.33
N ALA A 207 7.26 -9.95 -6.01
CA ALA A 207 8.41 -9.83 -6.90
C ALA A 207 9.25 -11.12 -6.85
N PRO A 208 8.92 -12.15 -7.66
CA PRO A 208 9.55 -13.47 -7.58
C PRO A 208 11.06 -13.49 -7.80
N ARG A 209 11.59 -12.50 -8.51
CA ARG A 209 13.01 -12.36 -8.85
C ARG A 209 13.58 -11.12 -8.20
N MET A 210 13.76 -11.20 -6.89
CA MET A 210 14.38 -10.16 -6.09
C MET A 210 15.72 -10.64 -5.54
N TYR A 211 16.72 -9.77 -5.62
CA TYR A 211 18.03 -10.00 -5.01
C TYR A 211 18.54 -8.68 -4.42
N GLN A 212 18.79 -8.64 -3.11
CA GLN A 212 19.26 -7.44 -2.39
C GLN A 212 18.40 -6.19 -2.68
N GLY A 213 17.07 -6.36 -2.64
CA GLY A 213 16.09 -5.31 -2.96
C GLY A 213 16.04 -4.89 -4.44
N ARG A 214 16.84 -5.50 -5.32
CA ARG A 214 16.77 -5.27 -6.78
C ARG A 214 15.83 -6.27 -7.42
N ILE A 215 14.84 -5.75 -8.13
CA ILE A 215 13.86 -6.54 -8.86
C ILE A 215 14.36 -6.71 -10.29
N GLU A 216 14.42 -7.97 -10.77
CA GLU A 216 14.78 -8.28 -12.15
C GLU A 216 13.61 -8.89 -12.93
N SER A 217 13.16 -8.18 -13.96
CA SER A 217 12.16 -8.73 -14.90
C SER A 217 12.78 -9.58 -16.01
N ILE A 218 11.95 -10.38 -16.68
CA ILE A 218 12.39 -11.14 -17.87
C ILE A 218 12.76 -10.16 -18.99
N VAL A 219 11.94 -9.13 -19.19
CA VAL A 219 12.16 -8.12 -20.23
C VAL A 219 13.47 -7.38 -20.00
N SER A 220 13.78 -6.99 -18.76
CA SER A 220 15.03 -6.32 -18.41
C SER A 220 16.28 -7.10 -18.86
N LYS A 221 16.26 -8.44 -18.72
CA LYS A 221 17.35 -9.32 -19.21
C LYS A 221 17.46 -9.36 -20.73
N THR A 222 16.36 -9.15 -21.44
CA THR A 222 16.33 -9.17 -22.91
C THR A 222 16.69 -7.84 -23.57
N ILE A 223 16.57 -6.71 -22.85
CA ILE A 223 16.84 -5.36 -23.37
C ILE A 223 18.27 -5.25 -23.91
N SER A 224 19.26 -5.78 -23.20
CA SER A 224 20.66 -5.74 -23.64
C SER A 224 20.89 -6.39 -25.01
N PHE A 225 20.20 -7.50 -25.29
CA PHE A 225 20.26 -8.15 -26.60
C PHE A 225 19.51 -7.35 -27.67
N ALA A 226 18.34 -6.80 -27.32
CA ALA A 226 17.56 -5.96 -28.22
C ALA A 226 18.34 -4.70 -28.65
N ASP A 227 19.01 -4.03 -27.70
CA ASP A 227 19.82 -2.84 -27.95
C ASP A 227 21.00 -3.15 -28.90
N MET A 228 21.67 -4.30 -28.72
CA MET A 228 22.74 -4.73 -29.63
C MET A 228 22.22 -4.94 -31.07
N ILE A 229 21.04 -5.54 -31.22
CA ILE A 229 20.41 -5.72 -32.54
C ILE A 229 20.09 -4.37 -33.17
N GLN A 230 19.50 -3.45 -32.40
CA GLN A 230 19.16 -2.09 -32.88
C GLN A 230 20.41 -1.30 -33.29
N ILE A 231 21.46 -1.31 -32.46
CA ILE A 231 22.73 -0.65 -32.78
C ILE A 231 23.34 -1.25 -34.06
N THR A 232 23.29 -2.56 -34.22
CA THR A 232 23.80 -3.24 -35.43
C THR A 232 23.01 -2.82 -36.66
N HIS A 233 21.68 -2.76 -36.57
CA HIS A 233 20.81 -2.30 -37.64
C HIS A 233 21.13 -0.84 -38.05
N LEU A 234 21.27 0.06 -37.06
CA LEU A 234 21.63 1.47 -37.30
C LEU A 234 23.00 1.62 -37.95
N LYS A 235 23.99 0.81 -37.55
CA LYS A 235 25.32 0.82 -38.19
C LYS A 235 25.27 0.35 -39.64
N ILE A 236 24.48 -0.66 -39.98
CA ILE A 236 24.30 -1.12 -41.36
C ILE A 236 23.70 0.00 -42.22
N GLN A 237 22.64 0.67 -41.72
CA GLN A 237 22.04 1.81 -42.40
C GLN A 237 23.07 2.94 -42.62
N GLN A 238 23.89 3.24 -41.62
CA GLN A 238 24.95 4.25 -41.74
C GLN A 238 25.97 3.91 -42.83
N VAL A 239 26.35 2.63 -42.98
CA VAL A 239 27.27 2.19 -44.04
C VAL A 239 26.61 2.32 -45.41
N LEU A 240 25.36 1.89 -45.56
CA LEU A 240 24.61 1.99 -46.82
C LEU A 240 24.46 3.46 -47.27
N GLN A 241 24.19 4.38 -46.34
CA GLN A 241 24.10 5.81 -46.64
C GLN A 241 25.42 6.43 -47.11
N LYS A 242 26.57 5.87 -46.74
CA LYS A 242 27.88 6.35 -47.21
C LYS A 242 28.26 5.79 -48.59
N LEU A 243 27.59 4.73 -49.04
CA LEU A 243 27.81 4.12 -50.35
C LEU A 243 26.96 4.76 -51.46
N VAL A 244 25.90 5.48 -51.08
CA VAL A 244 25.07 6.32 -51.97
C VAL A 244 25.64 7.74 -51.97
#